data_AF-A0A183CUL8-F1
#
_entry.id   AF-A0A183CUL8-F1
#
_cell.length_a   1.000
_cell.length_b   1.000
_cell.length_c   1.000
_cell.angle_alpha   90.00
_cell.angle_beta   90.00
_cell.angle_gamma   90.00
#
_symmetry.space_group_name_H-M   'P 1'
#
loop_
_entity.id
_entity.type
_entity.pdbx_description
1 polymer ?
#
loop_
_entity_poly.entity_id
_entity_poly.type
_entity_poly.pdbx_seq_one_letter_code
_entity_poly.pdbx_strand_id
1 'polypeptide(L)'
;MPGAQYYDGKKLNIPISTEAGMELYERWIHQGISSVMSAIAKQRAENLNEYERSRLYRCSKIAEDIYQHAKCVIRVIDVDSRRTHIGKR
;
A
#
# COMPACT_ATOMS: atom_id res chain seq x y z
N MET A 1 -0.23 -8.80 32.09
CA MET A 1 -0.44 -8.22 30.74
C MET A 1 0.02 -6.76 30.76
N PRO A 2 0.95 -6.33 29.89
CA PRO A 2 1.54 -4.98 29.93
C PRO A 2 0.52 -3.85 29.81
N GLY A 3 -0.60 -4.07 29.11
CA GLY A 3 -1.66 -3.07 28.93
C GLY A 3 -2.58 -2.89 30.14
N ALA A 4 -2.56 -3.80 31.12
CA ALA A 4 -3.47 -3.73 32.28
C ALA A 4 -3.24 -2.48 33.13
N GLN A 5 -2.01 -1.96 33.16
CA GLN A 5 -1.65 -0.74 33.89
C GLN A 5 -2.27 0.54 33.32
N TYR A 6 -2.73 0.49 32.06
CA TYR A 6 -3.36 1.62 31.36
C TYR A 6 -4.88 1.54 31.35
N TYR A 7 -5.47 0.50 31.97
CA TYR A 7 -6.90 0.28 31.98
C TYR A 7 -7.52 0.86 33.26
N ASP A 8 -8.46 1.80 33.12
CA ASP A 8 -9.10 2.49 34.25
C ASP A 8 -10.38 1.79 34.76
N GLY A 9 -10.64 0.56 34.31
CA GLY A 9 -11.86 -0.19 34.58
C GLY A 9 -12.97 0.02 33.55
N LYS A 10 -12.87 1.05 32.70
CA LYS A 10 -13.84 1.35 31.63
C LYS A 10 -13.19 1.44 30.25
N LYS A 11 -11.99 2.00 30.17
CA LYS A 11 -11.25 2.24 28.94
C LYS A 11 -9.76 2.08 29.13
N LEU A 12 -9.08 1.84 28.02
CA LEU A 12 -7.63 1.80 27.94
C LEU A 12 -7.13 3.21 27.59
N ASN A 13 -6.42 3.85 28.52
CA ASN A 13 -5.79 5.15 28.31
C ASN A 13 -4.28 4.94 28.07
N ILE A 14 -3.90 4.72 26.81
CA ILE A 14 -2.50 4.55 26.44
C ILE A 14 -1.87 5.95 26.29
N PRO A 15 -0.87 6.34 27.10
CA PRO A 15 -0.14 7.56 26.88
C PRO A 15 0.73 7.40 25.63
N ILE A 16 0.56 8.31 24.66
CA ILE A 16 1.34 8.37 23.43
C ILE A 16 2.11 9.68 23.45
N SER A 17 3.43 9.64 23.26
CA SER A 17 4.23 10.87 23.13
C SER A 17 3.89 11.59 21.83
N THR A 18 4.20 12.89 21.74
CA THR A 18 3.96 13.66 20.51
C THR A 18 4.69 13.06 19.32
N GLU A 19 5.92 12.58 19.50
CA GLU A 19 6.76 11.96 18.48
C GLU A 19 6.15 10.64 17.98
N ALA A 20 5.76 9.76 18.92
CA ALA A 20 5.10 8.51 18.58
C ALA A 20 3.76 8.74 17.87
N GLY A 21 3.03 9.81 18.24
CA GLY A 21 1.82 10.24 17.55
C GLY A 21 2.09 10.69 16.11
N MET A 22 3.15 11.44 15.87
CA MET A 22 3.57 11.86 14.53
C MET A 22 3.97 10.67 13.66
N GLU A 23 4.78 9.73 14.18
CA GLU A 23 5.16 8.51 13.45
C GLU A 23 3.94 7.66 13.08
N LEU A 24 2.98 7.53 14.00
CA LEU A 24 1.74 6.81 13.74
C LEU A 24 0.93 7.48 12.63
N TYR A 25 0.81 8.81 12.68
CA TYR A 25 0.11 9.59 11.68
C TYR A 25 0.73 9.45 10.28
N GLU A 26 2.06 9.56 10.18
CA GLU A 26 2.80 9.35 8.93
C GLU A 26 2.57 7.93 8.38
N ARG A 27 2.65 6.92 9.25
CA ARG A 27 2.41 5.53 8.86
C ARG A 27 0.99 5.30 8.33
N TRP A 28 -0.01 5.91 8.95
CA TRP A 28 -1.41 5.81 8.51
C TRP A 28 -1.61 6.48 7.14
N ILE A 29 -0.98 7.65 6.92
CA ILE A 29 -0.99 8.30 5.61
C ILE A 29 -0.36 7.40 4.55
N HIS A 30 0.82 6.83 4.81
CA HIS A 30 1.51 5.94 3.87
C HIS A 30 0.67 4.69 3.53
N GLN A 31 -0.01 4.11 4.52
CA GLN A 31 -0.94 2.99 4.30
C GLN A 31 -2.16 3.42 3.47
N GLY A 32 -2.73 4.60 3.76
CA GLY A 32 -3.83 5.18 2.99
C GLY A 32 -3.46 5.38 1.52
N ILE A 33 -2.32 6.00 1.23
CA ILE A 33 -1.85 6.19 -0.15
C ILE A 33 -1.56 4.84 -0.83
N SER A 34 -0.90 3.91 -0.13
CA SER A 34 -0.65 2.55 -0.64
C SER A 34 -1.94 1.82 -1.02
N SER A 35 -3.04 2.05 -0.30
CA SER A 35 -4.35 1.47 -0.62
C SER A 35 -4.91 2.02 -1.95
N VAL A 36 -4.78 3.33 -2.20
CA VAL A 36 -5.19 3.96 -3.46
C VAL A 36 -4.36 3.42 -4.63
N MET A 37 -3.05 3.30 -4.43
CA MET A 37 -2.14 2.72 -5.44
C MET A 37 -2.50 1.26 -5.76
N SER A 38 -2.87 0.48 -4.74
CA SER A 38 -3.34 -0.90 -4.93
C SER A 38 -4.62 -0.98 -5.75
N ALA A 39 -5.56 -0.05 -5.52
CA ALA A 39 -6.80 0.02 -6.30
C ALA A 39 -6.53 0.33 -7.78
N ILE A 40 -5.67 1.31 -8.05
CA ILE A 40 -5.23 1.64 -9.43
C ILE A 40 -4.55 0.44 -10.07
N ALA A 41 -3.63 -0.21 -9.36
CA ALA A 41 -2.91 -1.36 -9.86
C ALA A 41 -3.85 -2.53 -10.18
N LYS A 42 -4.87 -2.77 -9.33
CA LYS A 42 -5.90 -3.79 -9.55
C LYS A 42 -6.70 -3.52 -10.82
N GLN A 43 -7.15 -2.28 -11.02
CA GLN A 43 -7.88 -1.88 -12.23
C GLN A 43 -7.06 -2.15 -13.50
N ARG A 44 -5.77 -1.81 -13.47
CA ARG A 44 -4.85 -2.06 -14.60
C ARG A 44 -4.52 -3.54 -14.79
N ALA A 45 -4.50 -4.32 -13.71
CA ALA A 45 -4.20 -5.74 -13.74
C ALA A 45 -5.23 -6.59 -14.50
N GLU A 46 -6.44 -6.08 -14.74
CA GLU A 46 -7.46 -6.73 -15.57
C GLU A 46 -6.96 -6.95 -17.01
N ASN A 47 -6.17 -6.00 -17.53
CA ASN A 47 -5.62 -6.04 -18.90
C ASN A 47 -4.25 -6.72 -19.01
N LEU A 48 -3.68 -7.17 -17.88
CA LEU A 48 -2.38 -7.84 -17.84
C LEU A 48 -2.50 -9.34 -18.08
N ASN A 49 -1.41 -9.95 -18.56
CA ASN A 49 -1.33 -11.41 -18.58
C ASN A 49 -1.10 -11.98 -17.17
N GLU A 50 -1.29 -13.28 -17.00
CA GLU A 50 -1.18 -13.95 -15.70
C GLU A 50 0.21 -13.78 -15.06
N TYR A 51 1.27 -13.79 -15.86
CA TYR A 51 2.64 -13.60 -15.39
C TYR A 51 2.85 -12.20 -14.78
N GLU A 52 2.43 -11.15 -15.48
CA GLU A 52 2.53 -9.76 -15.03
C GLU A 52 1.67 -9.51 -13.80
N ARG A 53 0.46 -10.07 -13.76
CA ARG A 53 -0.45 -10.00 -12.61
C ARG A 53 0.15 -10.68 -11.38
N SER A 54 0.68 -11.89 -11.54
CA SER A 54 1.35 -12.62 -10.45
C SER A 54 2.57 -11.87 -9.92
N ARG A 55 3.35 -11.27 -10.83
CA ARG A 55 4.51 -10.45 -10.49
C ARG A 55 4.12 -9.19 -9.73
N LEU A 56 3.05 -8.50 -10.14
CA LEU A 56 2.50 -7.34 -9.42
C LEU A 56 2.13 -7.72 -7.99
N TYR A 57 1.31 -8.76 -7.81
CA TYR A 57 0.87 -9.16 -6.47
C TYR A 57 2.01 -9.59 -5.56
N ARG A 58 3.01 -10.31 -6.10
CA ARG A 58 4.21 -10.66 -5.35
C ARG A 58 5.01 -9.42 -4.95
N CYS A 59 5.16 -8.45 -5.85
CA CYS A 59 5.85 -7.20 -5.58
C CYS A 59 5.14 -6.41 -4.47
N SER A 60 3.83 -6.16 -4.61
CA SER A 60 3.04 -5.42 -3.63
C SER A 60 2.99 -6.11 -2.26
N LYS A 61 3.02 -7.45 -2.21
CA LYS A 61 3.01 -8.22 -0.94
C LYS A 61 4.30 -8.05 -0.13
N ILE A 62 5.43 -7.86 -0.79
CA ILE A 62 6.76 -7.77 -0.15
C ILE A 62 7.13 -6.30 0.13
N ALA A 63 6.46 -5.34 -0.50
CA ALA A 63 6.75 -3.92 -0.32
C ALA A 63 6.51 -3.47 1.14
N GLU A 64 7.56 -2.95 1.78
CA GLU A 64 7.52 -2.51 3.18
C GLU A 64 7.17 -1.03 3.32
N ASP A 65 7.41 -0.25 2.26
CA ASP A 65 7.21 1.19 2.23
C ASP A 65 6.46 1.65 0.97
N ILE A 66 6.01 2.90 1.00
CA ILE A 66 5.26 3.52 -0.08
C ILE A 66 6.04 3.61 -1.40
N TYR A 67 7.37 3.80 -1.34
CA TYR A 67 8.22 3.95 -2.51
C TYR A 67 8.42 2.61 -3.22
N GLN A 68 8.58 1.53 -2.46
CA GLN A 68 8.61 0.17 -2.98
C GLN A 68 7.26 -0.18 -3.62
N HIS A 69 6.16 0.16 -2.95
CA HIS A 69 4.83 -0.02 -3.51
C HIS A 69 4.67 0.75 -4.84
N ALA A 70 5.13 2.01 -4.91
CA ALA A 70 5.13 2.83 -6.13
C ALA A 70 5.85 2.14 -7.29
N LYS A 71 7.04 1.59 -7.04
CA LYS A 71 7.81 0.88 -8.06
C LYS A 71 7.07 -0.35 -8.60
N CYS A 72 6.28 -1.03 -7.77
CA CYS A 72 5.45 -2.14 -8.22
C CYS A 72 4.33 -1.66 -9.18
N VAL A 73 3.67 -0.56 -8.85
CA VAL A 73 2.53 -0.02 -9.61
C VAL A 73 2.94 0.66 -10.91
N ILE A 74 4.01 1.47 -10.90
CA ILE A 74 4.49 2.19 -12.09
C ILE A 74 4.78 1.22 -13.24
N ARG A 75 5.40 0.07 -12.95
CA ARG A 75 5.68 -0.96 -13.96
C ARG A 75 4.42 -1.47 -14.66
N VAL A 76 3.31 -1.57 -13.93
CA VAL A 76 2.02 -1.98 -14.50
C VAL A 76 1.46 -0.90 -15.41
N ILE A 77 1.55 0.36 -15.00
CA ILE A 77 1.13 1.52 -15.79
C ILE A 77 1.96 1.62 -17.09
N ASP A 78 3.26 1.34 -17.03
CA ASP A 78 4.16 1.35 -18.19
C ASP A 78 3.86 0.21 -19.19
N VAL A 79 3.47 -0.97 -18.69
CA VAL A 79 3.10 -2.09 -19.56
C VAL A 79 1.76 -1.82 -20.26
N ASP A 80 0.77 -1.33 -19.52
CA ASP A 80 -0.57 -1.03 -20.05
C ASP A 80 -0.51 0.10 -21.11
N SER A 81 0.27 1.14 -20.87
CA SER A 81 0.47 2.24 -21.84
C SER A 81 1.11 1.74 -23.15
N ARG A 82 2.12 0.87 -23.09
CA ARG A 82 2.72 0.26 -24.30
C ARG A 82 1.72 -0.58 -25.10
N ARG A 83 0.86 -1.37 -24.44
CA ARG A 83 -0.19 -2.15 -25.11
C ARG A 83 -1.21 -1.26 -25.80
N THR A 84 -1.64 -0.19 -25.13
CA THR A 84 -2.58 0.79 -25.69
C THR A 84 -2.02 1.46 -26.96
N HIS A 85 -0.70 1.68 -27.03
CA HIS A 85 -0.03 2.21 -28.23
C HIS A 85 0.10 1.19 -29.37
N ILE A 86 0.26 -0.10 -29.06
CA ILE A 86 0.37 -1.16 -30.08
C ILE A 86 -1.00 -1.49 -30.69
N GLY A 87 -2.08 -1.47 -29.91
CA GLY A 87 -3.45 -1.73 -30.39
C GLY A 87 -4.09 -0.59 -31.20
N LYS A 88 -3.41 0.55 -31.35
CA LYS A 88 -3.85 1.69 -32.18
C LYS A 88 -3.17 1.76 -33.54
N ARG A 89 -2.35 0.77 -33.91
CA ARG A 89 -1.63 0.70 -35.19
C ARG A 89 -2.22 -0.34 -36.12
#